data_AF-M0JVL0-F1
#
_entry.id   AF-M0JVL0-F1
#
_cell.length_a   1.000
_cell.length_b   1.000
_cell.length_c   1.000
_cell.angle_alpha   90.00
_cell.angle_beta   90.00
_cell.angle_gamma   90.00
#
_symmetry.space_group_name_H-M   'P 1'
#
loop_
_entity.id
_entity.type
_entity.pdbx_description
1 polymer ?
#
loop_
_entity_poly.entity_id
_entity_poly.type
_entity_poly.pdbx_seq_one_letter_code
_entity_poly.pdbx_strand_id
1 'polypeptide(L)'
;MVAITVLLAATAATFFLDFGSGSLGQNAPQAAFTFDYESGSPDSLTIEHRSGDSIQAGNLYITVSGASTANGQHDFTSLSGAPAAGSKITAGSRVTFSKASDLSDAAVTLNWKSPDSGKSIQLANWEAP
;
A
#
# COMPACT_ATOMS: atom_id res chain seq x y z
N MET A 1 32.50 39.78 21.19
CA MET A 1 32.70 39.35 19.78
C MET A 1 33.29 37.95 19.78
N VAL A 2 32.96 37.15 18.74
CA VAL A 2 33.14 35.70 18.55
C VAL A 2 32.05 34.88 19.28
N ALA A 3 30.83 34.64 18.78
CA ALA A 3 30.29 34.48 17.43
C ALA A 3 31.06 33.45 16.60
N ILE A 4 30.38 32.36 16.21
CA ILE A 4 30.87 31.20 15.43
C ILE A 4 31.18 30.00 16.33
N THR A 5 30.14 29.48 17.00
CA THR A 5 29.90 28.04 17.01
C THR A 5 28.92 27.74 15.90
N VAL A 6 29.40 27.89 14.65
CA VAL A 6 28.72 27.31 13.49
C VAL A 6 28.87 25.80 13.61
N LEU A 7 27.95 25.21 14.36
CA LEU A 7 27.56 23.80 14.29
C LEU A 7 26.13 23.72 13.73
N LEU A 8 25.80 24.68 12.85
CA LEU A 8 24.64 24.59 11.97
C LEU A 8 24.97 23.59 10.85
N ALA A 9 23.99 22.73 10.57
CA ALA A 9 23.88 21.81 9.44
C ALA A 9 24.58 20.45 9.60
N ALA A 10 24.19 19.68 10.61
CA ALA A 10 24.07 18.24 10.43
C ALA A 10 22.58 17.85 10.39
N THR A 11 21.84 18.41 9.42
CA THR A 11 20.60 17.80 8.96
C THR A 11 21.00 16.52 8.23
N ALA A 12 21.10 15.41 8.95
CA ALA A 12 21.19 14.10 8.34
C ALA A 12 19.80 13.73 7.80
N ALA A 13 19.47 14.19 6.60
CA ALA A 13 18.39 13.61 5.81
C ALA A 13 18.88 12.27 5.23
N THR A 14 18.87 11.23 6.06
CA THR A 14 19.11 9.83 5.70
C THR A 14 18.49 9.05 6.85
N PHE A 15 17.37 8.35 6.68
CA PHE A 15 17.18 7.24 5.76
C PHE A 15 15.86 7.33 4.98
N PHE A 16 15.93 7.40 3.65
CA PHE A 16 14.91 6.85 2.75
C PHE A 16 15.39 5.49 2.25
N LEU A 17 15.57 4.52 3.14
CA LEU A 17 15.74 3.12 2.76
C LEU A 17 15.25 2.26 3.94
N ASP A 18 13.93 2.19 4.14
CA ASP A 18 13.36 0.91 4.54
C ASP A 18 13.22 0.05 3.29
N PHE A 19 14.37 -0.36 2.73
CA PHE A 19 14.46 -1.70 2.14
C PHE A 19 14.66 -2.64 3.32
N GLY A 20 13.62 -2.75 4.15
CA GLY A 20 13.47 -3.73 5.21
C GLY A 20 13.40 -5.10 4.58
N SER A 21 14.59 -5.66 4.43
CA SER A 21 14.90 -7.03 4.06
C SER A 21 13.85 -8.04 4.55
N GLY A 22 13.15 -8.64 3.60
CA GLY A 22 12.32 -9.81 3.81
C GLY A 22 12.10 -10.68 2.58
N SER A 23 12.86 -10.50 1.49
CA SER A 23 12.70 -11.28 0.25
C SER A 23 13.96 -12.04 -0.14
N LEU A 24 14.75 -12.48 0.85
CA LEU A 24 15.79 -13.50 0.61
C LEU A 24 15.09 -14.86 0.47
N GLY A 25 14.62 -15.16 -0.74
CA GLY A 25 14.23 -16.51 -1.17
C GLY A 25 12.75 -16.78 -1.42
N GLN A 26 11.91 -15.76 -1.64
CA GLN A 26 10.50 -15.96 -2.02
C GLN A 26 10.22 -15.25 -3.36
N ASN A 27 9.58 -15.94 -4.31
CA ASN A 27 9.16 -15.42 -5.63
C ASN A 27 8.05 -14.35 -5.51
N ALA A 28 8.23 -13.38 -4.62
CA ALA A 28 7.27 -12.31 -4.41
C ALA A 28 7.52 -11.19 -5.44
N PRO A 29 6.45 -10.70 -6.09
CA PRO A 29 6.58 -9.67 -7.10
C PRO A 29 7.16 -8.38 -6.50
N GLN A 30 8.07 -7.75 -7.22
CA GLN A 30 8.62 -6.44 -6.88
C GLN A 30 7.77 -5.37 -7.56
N ALA A 31 6.79 -4.83 -6.84
CA ALA A 31 5.86 -3.82 -7.34
C ALA A 31 5.74 -2.66 -6.34
N ALA A 32 5.71 -1.44 -6.86
CA ALA A 32 5.52 -0.23 -6.08
C ALA A 32 4.07 0.24 -6.20
N PHE A 33 3.44 0.50 -5.07
CA PHE A 33 2.08 1.02 -4.98
C PHE A 33 2.06 2.39 -4.34
N THR A 34 1.10 3.21 -4.76
CA THR A 34 0.79 4.49 -4.13
C THR A 34 -0.67 4.50 -3.72
N PHE A 35 -0.94 5.25 -2.65
CA PHE A 35 -2.27 5.43 -2.11
C PHE A 35 -2.65 6.89 -2.22
N ASP A 36 -3.84 7.15 -2.70
CA ASP A 36 -4.41 8.48 -2.84
C ASP A 36 -5.72 8.53 -2.04
N TYR A 37 -5.70 9.30 -0.95
CA TYR A 37 -6.81 9.42 -0.01
C TYR A 37 -7.58 10.70 -0.30
N GLU A 38 -8.86 10.54 -0.59
CA GLU A 38 -9.80 11.63 -0.82
C GLU A 38 -10.90 11.54 0.25
N SER A 39 -10.95 12.55 1.12
CA SER A 39 -12.01 12.67 2.11
C SER A 39 -13.32 13.04 1.44
N GLY A 40 -14.40 12.38 1.84
CA GLY A 40 -15.67 12.44 1.14
C GLY A 40 -16.85 11.91 1.95
N SER A 41 -17.94 11.59 1.26
CA SER A 41 -19.10 10.93 1.88
C SER A 41 -19.68 9.89 0.91
N PRO A 42 -19.10 8.66 0.85
CA PRO A 42 -18.04 8.13 1.73
C PRO A 42 -16.62 8.56 1.33
N ASP A 43 -15.68 8.40 2.27
CA ASP A 43 -14.24 8.47 2.01
C ASP A 43 -13.79 7.45 0.95
N SER A 44 -12.74 7.79 0.21
CA SER A 44 -12.18 6.90 -0.79
C SER A 44 -10.66 6.84 -0.73
N LEU A 45 -10.12 5.63 -0.91
CA LEU A 45 -8.70 5.36 -1.00
C LEU A 45 -8.39 4.66 -2.32
N THR A 46 -7.72 5.36 -3.21
CA THR A 46 -7.31 4.83 -4.51
C THR A 46 -5.92 4.22 -4.40
N ILE A 47 -5.80 2.96 -4.79
CA ILE A 47 -4.55 2.20 -4.82
C ILE A 47 -4.10 2.13 -6.28
N GLU A 48 -2.94 2.71 -6.58
CA GLU A 48 -2.33 2.70 -7.90
C GLU A 48 -1.09 1.81 -7.93
N HIS A 49 -1.02 0.91 -8.91
CA HIS A 49 0.22 0.19 -9.22
C HIS A 49 1.11 1.11 -10.05
N ARG A 50 2.17 1.65 -9.45
CA ARG A 50 3.02 2.69 -10.08
C ARG A 50 4.05 2.09 -11.03
N SER A 51 4.71 1.01 -10.62
CA SER A 51 5.83 0.42 -11.36
C SER A 51 6.19 -0.96 -10.81
N GLY A 52 6.85 -1.77 -11.64
CA GLY A 52 7.39 -3.08 -11.23
C GLY A 52 6.67 -4.24 -11.91
N ASP A 53 6.72 -5.40 -11.26
CA ASP A 53 6.18 -6.65 -11.80
C ASP A 53 4.66 -6.61 -11.95
N SER A 54 4.15 -7.25 -13.00
CA SER A 54 2.72 -7.48 -13.14
C SER A 54 2.26 -8.51 -12.11
N ILE A 55 1.15 -8.24 -11.41
CA ILE A 55 0.62 -9.14 -10.37
C ILE A 55 -0.79 -9.57 -10.75
N GLN A 56 -1.13 -10.84 -10.54
CA GLN A 56 -2.49 -11.30 -10.73
C GLN A 56 -3.42 -10.76 -9.63
N ALA A 57 -4.56 -10.17 -10.01
CA ALA A 57 -5.45 -9.49 -9.07
C ALA A 57 -6.02 -10.43 -8.00
N GLY A 58 -6.26 -11.69 -8.33
CA GLY A 58 -6.72 -12.71 -7.37
C GLY A 58 -5.69 -13.11 -6.31
N ASN A 59 -4.42 -12.72 -6.48
CA ASN A 59 -3.36 -12.95 -5.50
C ASN A 59 -3.20 -11.77 -4.54
N LEU A 60 -4.00 -10.71 -4.69
CA LEU A 60 -3.94 -9.53 -3.84
C LEU A 60 -5.16 -9.48 -2.92
N TYR A 61 -4.94 -8.95 -1.74
CA TYR A 61 -6.00 -8.59 -0.81
C TYR A 61 -5.54 -7.39 0.01
N ILE A 62 -6.50 -6.64 0.54
CA ILE A 62 -6.21 -5.57 1.49
C ILE A 62 -6.70 -5.95 2.88
N THR A 63 -6.02 -5.46 3.90
CA THR A 63 -6.47 -5.51 5.28
C THR A 63 -6.71 -4.08 5.74
N VAL A 64 -7.90 -3.83 6.29
CA VAL A 64 -8.31 -2.51 6.78
C VAL A 64 -8.50 -2.60 8.30
N SER A 65 -7.93 -1.65 9.03
CA SER A 65 -8.10 -1.50 10.48
C SER A 65 -8.28 -0.03 10.83
N GLY A 66 -8.95 0.29 11.95
CA GLY A 66 -9.14 1.69 12.39
C GLY A 66 -10.19 2.48 11.62
N ALA A 67 -10.81 1.91 10.58
CA ALA A 67 -11.90 2.56 9.87
C ALA A 67 -13.19 2.53 10.69
N SER A 68 -14.12 3.45 10.41
CA SER A 68 -15.46 3.43 11.06
C SER A 68 -16.25 2.16 10.75
N THR A 69 -16.08 1.62 9.54
CA THR A 69 -16.78 0.44 9.00
C THR A 69 -15.86 -0.31 8.03
N ALA A 70 -16.24 -1.52 7.63
CA ALA A 70 -15.47 -2.34 6.68
C ALA A 70 -14.03 -2.65 7.13
N ASN A 71 -13.78 -2.78 8.43
CA ASN A 71 -12.54 -3.37 8.94
C ASN A 71 -12.44 -4.86 8.58
N GLY A 72 -11.22 -5.36 8.50
CA GLY A 72 -10.91 -6.75 8.17
C GLY A 72 -10.29 -6.91 6.79
N GLN A 73 -10.28 -8.16 6.31
CA GLN A 73 -9.70 -8.51 5.02
C GLN A 73 -10.72 -8.33 3.89
N HIS A 74 -10.30 -7.71 2.79
CA HIS A 74 -11.08 -7.60 1.55
C HIS A 74 -10.27 -8.12 0.38
N ASP A 75 -10.90 -8.94 -0.45
CA ASP A 75 -10.29 -9.37 -1.71
C ASP A 75 -10.07 -8.17 -2.61
N PHE A 76 -8.89 -8.08 -3.23
CA PHE A 76 -8.55 -6.95 -4.11
C PHE A 76 -9.51 -6.84 -5.30
N THR A 77 -10.00 -7.98 -5.79
CA THR A 77 -11.00 -8.07 -6.87
C THR A 77 -12.38 -7.56 -6.49
N SER A 78 -12.64 -7.34 -5.19
CA SER A 78 -13.90 -6.77 -4.70
C SER A 78 -13.87 -5.23 -4.61
N LEU A 79 -12.75 -4.62 -4.98
CA LEU A 79 -12.57 -3.16 -5.02
C LEU A 79 -13.12 -2.59 -6.32
N SER A 80 -13.52 -1.32 -6.28
CA SER A 80 -14.00 -0.63 -7.47
C SER A 80 -12.88 -0.50 -8.49
N GLY A 81 -13.16 -0.79 -9.76
CA GLY A 81 -12.16 -0.75 -10.83
C GLY A 81 -11.19 -1.93 -10.88
N ALA A 82 -11.28 -2.89 -9.95
CA ALA A 82 -10.42 -4.07 -9.96
C ALA A 82 -10.73 -4.99 -11.15
N PRO A 83 -9.70 -5.50 -11.86
CA PRO A 83 -9.92 -6.48 -12.91
C PRO A 83 -10.27 -7.85 -12.31
N ALA A 84 -10.71 -8.78 -13.17
CA ALA A 84 -11.07 -10.13 -12.73
C ALA A 84 -9.87 -10.87 -12.08
N ALA A 85 -10.16 -11.86 -11.22
CA ALA A 85 -9.14 -12.58 -10.46
C ALA A 85 -8.02 -13.22 -11.30
N GLY A 86 -8.31 -13.61 -12.55
CA GLY A 86 -7.34 -14.17 -13.50
C GLY A 86 -6.51 -13.12 -14.26
N SER A 87 -6.89 -11.84 -14.18
CA SER A 87 -6.24 -10.75 -14.88
C SER A 87 -5.07 -10.18 -14.08
N LYS A 88 -4.08 -9.65 -14.80
CA LYS A 88 -2.93 -9.00 -14.20
C LYS A 88 -3.16 -7.50 -14.07
N ILE A 89 -2.79 -6.93 -12.92
CA ILE A 89 -2.57 -5.50 -12.78
C ILE A 89 -1.14 -5.16 -13.22
N THR A 90 -1.00 -4.02 -13.88
CA THR A 90 0.26 -3.51 -14.45
C THR A 90 0.42 -2.04 -14.11
N ALA A 91 1.58 -1.44 -14.40
CA ALA A 91 1.83 -0.05 -14.08
C ALA A 91 0.72 0.86 -14.68
N GLY A 92 0.17 1.76 -13.86
CA GLY A 92 -0.96 2.63 -14.19
C GLY A 92 -2.34 2.03 -13.87
N SER A 93 -2.43 0.77 -13.44
CA SER A 93 -3.71 0.20 -12.96
C SER A 93 -4.12 0.83 -11.64
N ARG A 94 -5.39 1.21 -11.51
CA ARG A 94 -5.96 1.84 -10.32
C ARG A 94 -7.19 1.10 -9.85
N VAL A 95 -7.33 0.96 -8.53
CA VAL A 95 -8.52 0.44 -7.87
C VAL A 95 -8.87 1.32 -6.69
N THR A 96 -10.14 1.38 -6.31
CA THR A 96 -10.58 2.26 -5.23
C THR A 96 -11.31 1.46 -4.16
N PHE A 97 -10.89 1.67 -2.91
CA PHE A 97 -11.60 1.26 -1.71
C PHE A 97 -12.47 2.42 -1.23
N SER A 98 -13.78 2.24 -1.27
CA SER A 98 -14.78 3.23 -0.82
C SER A 98 -15.93 2.55 -0.06
N LYS A 99 -15.61 1.46 0.65
CA LYS A 99 -16.59 0.66 1.42
C LYS A 99 -16.77 1.17 2.85
N ALA A 100 -15.77 1.89 3.37
CA ALA A 100 -15.84 2.52 4.68
C ALA A 100 -16.39 3.94 4.54
N SER A 101 -17.26 4.36 5.45
CA SER A 101 -17.77 5.74 5.46
C SER A 101 -16.73 6.77 5.88
N ASP A 102 -15.74 6.36 6.67
CA ASP A 102 -14.70 7.22 7.25
C ASP A 102 -13.43 6.40 7.43
N LEU A 103 -12.32 6.93 6.89
CA LEU A 103 -10.98 6.37 6.91
C LEU A 103 -9.97 7.26 7.66
N SER A 104 -10.42 8.29 8.37
CA SER A 104 -9.56 9.28 9.02
C SER A 104 -8.64 8.72 10.12
N ASP A 105 -8.97 7.55 10.68
CA ASP A 105 -8.14 6.83 11.66
C ASP A 105 -7.67 5.46 11.12
N ALA A 106 -7.84 5.20 9.82
CA ALA A 106 -7.66 3.89 9.24
C ALA A 106 -6.20 3.60 8.83
N ALA A 107 -5.84 2.33 8.90
CA ALA A 107 -4.67 1.77 8.24
C ALA A 107 -5.11 0.74 7.21
N VAL A 108 -4.58 0.84 6.00
CA VAL A 108 -4.85 -0.07 4.88
C VAL A 108 -3.55 -0.70 4.41
N THR A 109 -3.46 -2.01 4.56
CA THR A 109 -2.30 -2.80 4.16
C THR A 109 -2.63 -3.60 2.91
N LEU A 110 -1.87 -3.40 1.83
CA LEU A 110 -1.93 -4.21 0.62
C LEU A 110 -1.01 -5.43 0.76
N ASN A 111 -1.58 -6.61 0.59
CA ASN A 111 -0.90 -7.88 0.76
C ASN A 111 -0.99 -8.73 -0.51
N TRP A 112 0.08 -9.46 -0.79
CA TRP A 112 0.14 -10.48 -1.83
C TRP A 112 0.22 -11.87 -1.22
N LYS A 113 -0.58 -12.79 -1.76
CA LYS A 113 -0.58 -14.21 -1.42
C LYS A 113 0.08 -15.03 -2.52
N SER A 114 1.10 -15.79 -2.14
CA SER A 114 1.77 -16.74 -3.01
C SER A 114 0.79 -17.84 -3.46
N PRO A 115 0.65 -18.10 -4.78
CA PRO A 115 -0.22 -19.14 -5.29
C PRO A 115 0.27 -20.54 -4.90
N ASP A 116 1.58 -20.72 -4.75
CA ASP A 116 2.20 -22.05 -4.59
C ASP A 116 2.44 -22.42 -3.13
N SER A 117 2.70 -21.43 -2.26
CA SER A 117 3.13 -21.68 -0.87
C SER A 117 2.11 -21.24 0.18
N GLY A 118 1.04 -20.53 -0.22
CA GLY A 118 0.03 -19.97 0.69
C GLY A 118 0.55 -18.87 1.62
N LYS A 119 1.84 -18.51 1.53
CA LYS A 119 2.45 -17.41 2.28
C LYS A 119 1.92 -16.06 1.80
N SER A 120 1.75 -15.13 2.73
CA SER A 120 1.40 -13.74 2.41
C SER A 120 2.57 -12.80 2.72
N ILE A 121 2.72 -11.76 1.91
CA ILE A 121 3.71 -10.71 2.07
C ILE A 121 3.01 -9.36 1.90
N GLN A 122 3.30 -8.44 2.81
CA GLN A 122 2.88 -7.05 2.71
C GLN A 122 3.66 -6.36 1.58
N LEU A 123 2.95 -5.79 0.61
CA LEU A 123 3.54 -5.04 -0.49
C LEU A 123 3.59 -3.54 -0.21
N ALA A 124 2.55 -3.01 0.45
CA ALA A 124 2.46 -1.60 0.76
C ALA A 124 1.52 -1.37 1.94
N ASN A 125 1.71 -0.25 2.64
CA ASN A 125 0.87 0.16 3.76
C ASN A 125 0.54 1.64 3.63
N TRP A 126 -0.68 1.98 4.00
CA TRP A 126 -1.15 3.34 4.14
C TRP A 126 -1.74 3.53 5.53
N GLU A 127 -1.47 4.67 6.14
CA GLU A 127 -2.04 5.11 7.40
C GLU A 127 -2.67 6.47 7.15
N ALA A 128 -3.82 6.71 7.78
CA ALA A 128 -4.53 7.95 7.70
C ALA A 128 -3.69 9.13 8.22
N PRO A 129 -3.90 10.35 7.69
CA PRO A 129 -3.11 11.53 7.99
C PRO A 129 -3.29 12.10 9.40
#